data_AF-A0A7X7FZM0-F1
#
_entry.id   AF-A0A7X7FZM0-F1
#
_cell.length_a   1.000
_cell.length_b   1.000
_cell.length_c   1.000
_cell.angle_alpha   90.00
_cell.angle_beta   90.00
_cell.angle_gamma   90.00
#
_symmetry.space_group_name_H-M   'P 1'
#
loop_
_entity.id
_entity.type
_entity.pdbx_description
1 polymer ?
#
loop_
_entity_poly.entity_id
_entity_poly.type
_entity_poly.pdbx_seq_one_letter_code
_entity_poly.pdbx_strand_id
1 'polypeptide(L)'
;MKKLFLILAFILAGISLSGPLGAGESVHKPVVYFFWGEGCPHCHHEKIFWEELKGRLSGFVVRDYEVWNDPQNKEIYRRLAAAFGQESGSVPATFIGRKVWIGFSPQKAGEIEKAVRECLVSGCVDPAGLIGSSAVPVSPSEDPAPETVPFLGEVDPARISLPLLTVVLAGLDGFNPCAFFVLLMLLSLMVHARSRLRMLIVGGVFVFFSGAVYFLFMAAWLNLFMVTGHVRVITVLAGVLACAMAAINIKDYFFFKKGVSLTLSDEARDSLLERMRRLIRTGSLGGLVAGTIVLAVLANTYELLCTAGFPMVFTRALTLQELSVGAYYFYLLLYNVIYVVPLLVIVLIFVRTLGARKLTEEEGRILKLVSGLMMLGLGSVLLLRPELLNNILFSVGLVGGVIVLTAGIVVIGRRGA
;
A
#
# COMPACT_ATOMS: atom_id res chain seq x y z
N MET A 1 33.84 92.25 -3.70
CA MET A 1 34.46 91.10 -2.99
C MET A 1 33.80 90.73 -1.65
N LYS A 2 32.50 91.03 -1.43
CA LYS A 2 31.72 90.49 -0.29
C LYS A 2 30.48 89.67 -0.70
N LYS A 3 30.14 89.63 -2.01
CA LYS A 3 29.01 88.85 -2.55
C LYS A 3 29.42 87.50 -3.19
N LEU A 4 30.71 87.26 -3.39
CA LEU A 4 31.23 85.97 -3.89
C LEU A 4 31.53 84.97 -2.75
N PHE A 5 31.61 85.46 -1.50
CA PHE A 5 31.89 84.63 -0.31
C PHE A 5 30.63 83.99 0.30
N LEU A 6 29.44 84.54 0.00
CA LEU A 6 28.15 84.04 0.50
C LEU A 6 27.57 82.88 -0.34
N ILE A 7 28.02 82.71 -1.58
CA ILE A 7 27.57 81.61 -2.46
C ILE A 7 28.43 80.36 -2.23
N LEU A 8 29.71 80.52 -1.85
CA LEU A 8 30.60 79.39 -1.54
C LEU A 8 30.27 78.73 -0.18
N ALA A 9 29.67 79.48 0.76
CA ALA A 9 29.24 78.95 2.06
C ALA A 9 27.95 78.11 1.99
N PHE A 10 27.14 78.24 0.93
CA PHE A 10 25.92 77.44 0.75
C PHE A 10 26.15 76.11 0.01
N ILE A 11 27.28 75.98 -0.71
CA ILE A 11 27.64 74.74 -1.43
C ILE A 11 28.43 73.78 -0.52
N LEU A 12 29.10 74.26 0.52
CA LEU A 12 29.83 73.41 1.49
C LEU A 12 29.01 72.91 2.69
N ALA A 13 27.76 73.35 2.87
CA ALA A 13 26.88 72.88 3.95
C ALA A 13 25.81 71.86 3.50
N GLY A 14 25.81 71.44 2.23
CA GLY A 14 24.87 70.47 1.68
C GLY A 14 25.35 69.01 1.66
N ILE A 15 26.56 68.72 2.14
CA ILE A 15 27.17 67.38 2.09
C ILE A 15 27.40 66.90 3.53
N SER A 16 26.32 66.54 4.22
CA SER A 16 26.34 65.69 5.43
C SER A 16 24.91 65.31 5.81
N LEU A 17 24.30 64.43 5.02
CA LEU A 17 23.26 63.52 5.53
C LEU A 17 23.32 62.20 4.73
N SER A 18 24.51 61.61 4.67
CA SER A 18 24.66 60.21 4.32
C SER A 18 24.35 59.40 5.57
N GLY A 19 23.10 58.97 5.70
CA GLY A 19 22.76 57.86 6.59
C GLY A 19 23.60 56.63 6.23
N PRO A 20 23.74 55.65 7.13
CA PRO A 20 24.55 54.47 6.87
C PRO A 20 23.99 53.72 5.65
N LEU A 21 24.72 53.75 4.54
CA LEU A 21 24.65 52.75 3.49
C LEU A 21 25.18 51.46 4.09
N GLY A 22 24.26 50.55 4.39
CA GLY A 22 24.59 49.32 5.11
C GLY A 22 23.47 48.29 5.14
N ALA A 23 22.64 48.22 4.10
CA ALA A 23 22.03 46.97 3.70
C ALA A 23 21.98 47.01 2.19
N GLY A 24 22.88 46.29 1.52
CA GLY A 24 22.55 45.87 0.18
C GLY A 24 21.21 45.13 0.31
N GLU A 25 20.17 45.60 -0.35
CA GLU A 25 19.08 44.71 -0.71
C GLU A 25 19.72 43.67 -1.61
N SER A 26 20.23 42.62 -0.97
CA SER A 26 20.38 41.35 -1.61
C SER A 26 18.99 41.05 -2.16
N VAL A 27 18.84 41.16 -3.48
CA VAL A 27 17.72 40.59 -4.20
C VAL A 27 17.78 39.10 -3.88
N HIS A 28 17.17 38.72 -2.76
CA HIS A 28 17.16 37.37 -2.27
C HIS A 28 16.25 36.61 -3.23
N LYS A 29 16.90 35.88 -4.13
CA LYS A 29 16.24 34.93 -5.01
C LYS A 29 15.28 34.10 -4.16
N PRO A 30 13.99 34.01 -4.53
CA PRO A 30 13.03 33.19 -3.79
C PRO A 30 13.60 31.81 -3.53
N VAL A 31 13.57 31.39 -2.26
CA VAL A 31 14.08 30.09 -1.83
C VAL A 31 12.90 29.15 -1.65
N VAL A 32 12.96 28.04 -2.36
CA VAL A 32 12.03 26.91 -2.27
C VAL A 32 12.69 25.84 -1.41
N TYR A 33 12.00 25.35 -0.38
CA TYR A 33 12.45 24.20 0.39
C TYR A 33 11.63 22.99 -0.03
N PHE A 34 12.31 21.97 -0.55
CA PHE A 34 11.72 20.73 -1.04
C PHE A 34 12.25 19.56 -0.21
N PHE A 35 11.40 18.98 0.62
CA PHE A 35 11.74 17.80 1.43
C PHE A 35 11.27 16.55 0.72
N TRP A 36 12.15 15.56 0.60
CA TRP A 36 11.90 14.35 -0.17
C TRP A 36 12.46 13.10 0.54
N GLY A 37 12.00 11.93 0.09
CA GLY A 37 12.46 10.64 0.59
C GLY A 37 13.04 9.75 -0.52
N GLU A 38 14.09 8.99 -0.23
CA GLU A 38 14.65 8.03 -1.18
C GLU A 38 13.66 6.91 -1.51
N GLY A 39 13.26 6.79 -2.79
CA GLY A 39 12.25 5.82 -3.24
C GLY A 39 10.81 6.33 -3.19
N CYS A 40 10.59 7.62 -2.90
CA CYS A 40 9.29 8.28 -2.97
C CYS A 40 8.88 8.62 -4.43
N PRO A 41 7.81 8.04 -5.00
CA PRO A 41 7.42 8.28 -6.39
C PRO A 41 6.96 9.72 -6.67
N HIS A 42 6.18 10.31 -5.77
CA HIS A 42 5.73 11.70 -5.91
C HIS A 42 6.90 12.68 -5.81
N CYS A 43 7.90 12.37 -4.99
CA CYS A 43 9.12 13.15 -4.90
C CYS A 43 9.93 13.07 -6.20
N HIS A 44 9.93 11.92 -6.88
CA HIS A 44 10.58 11.78 -8.18
C HIS A 44 9.89 12.64 -9.25
N HIS A 45 8.56 12.63 -9.29
CA HIS A 45 7.79 13.50 -10.20
C HIS A 45 8.05 14.99 -9.91
N GLU A 46 8.09 15.38 -8.65
CA GLU A 46 8.39 16.75 -8.26
C GLU A 46 9.83 17.16 -8.59
N LYS A 47 10.80 16.25 -8.48
CA LYS A 47 12.18 16.48 -8.96
C LYS A 47 12.22 16.75 -10.47
N ILE A 48 11.49 15.97 -11.29
CA ILE A 48 11.39 16.22 -12.74
C ILE A 48 10.78 17.60 -12.99
N PHE A 49 9.69 17.93 -12.29
CA PHE A 49 9.07 19.24 -12.38
C PHE A 49 10.04 20.38 -12.05
N TRP A 50 10.87 20.23 -11.01
CA TRP A 50 11.87 21.26 -10.68
C TRP A 50 12.92 21.43 -11.78
N GLU A 51 13.38 20.35 -12.41
CA GLU A 51 14.33 20.44 -13.52
C GLU A 51 13.70 21.11 -14.75
N GLU A 52 12.47 20.75 -15.10
CA GLU A 52 11.71 21.40 -16.19
C GLU A 52 11.44 22.89 -15.89
N LEU A 53 11.09 23.21 -14.65
CA LEU A 53 10.78 24.57 -14.24
C LEU A 53 12.03 25.46 -14.25
N LYS A 54 13.18 24.96 -13.76
CA LYS A 54 14.47 25.65 -13.85
C LYS A 54 14.91 25.88 -15.30
N GLY A 55 14.53 25.00 -16.23
CA GLY A 55 14.77 25.19 -17.66
C GLY A 55 13.95 26.34 -18.27
N ARG A 56 12.78 26.65 -17.72
CA ARG A 56 11.86 27.68 -18.22
C ARG A 56 11.91 29.01 -17.45
N LEU A 57 12.32 28.97 -16.18
CA LEU A 57 12.30 30.09 -15.24
C LEU A 57 13.62 30.16 -14.49
N SER A 58 14.18 31.37 -14.38
CA SER A 58 15.38 31.64 -13.60
C SER A 58 15.09 32.65 -12.49
N GLY A 59 15.98 32.76 -11.51
CA GLY A 59 15.88 33.75 -10.43
C GLY A 59 15.37 33.22 -9.09
N PHE A 60 15.14 31.91 -8.94
CA PHE A 60 14.82 31.24 -7.67
C PHE A 60 15.84 30.13 -7.37
N VAL A 61 15.85 29.65 -6.12
CA VAL A 61 16.73 28.58 -5.64
C VAL A 61 15.87 27.47 -5.05
N VAL A 62 16.07 26.22 -5.49
CA VAL A 62 15.47 25.05 -4.85
C VAL A 62 16.51 24.41 -3.94
N ARG A 63 16.20 24.33 -2.66
CA ARG A 63 16.97 23.57 -1.66
C ARG A 63 16.25 22.26 -1.40
N ASP A 64 16.83 21.17 -1.88
CA ASP A 64 16.28 19.84 -1.68
C ASP A 64 16.92 19.14 -0.48
N TYR A 65 16.10 18.50 0.34
CA TYR A 65 16.51 17.85 1.58
C TYR A 65 15.93 16.43 1.63
N GLU A 66 16.81 15.42 1.64
CA GLU A 66 16.40 14.04 1.88
C GLU A 66 16.14 13.86 3.38
N VAL A 67 14.97 13.36 3.80
CA VAL A 67 14.57 13.32 5.23
C VAL A 67 14.35 11.92 5.81
N TRP A 68 14.45 10.85 5.00
CA TRP A 68 14.27 9.48 5.51
C TRP A 68 15.57 8.93 6.07
N ASN A 69 16.70 9.22 5.42
CA ASN A 69 18.02 8.69 5.75
C ASN A 69 18.95 9.74 6.36
N ASP A 70 18.56 11.02 6.40
CA ASP A 70 19.34 12.11 7.01
C ASP A 70 18.61 12.73 8.23
N PRO A 71 19.08 12.43 9.46
CA PRO A 71 18.49 12.99 10.69
C PRO A 71 18.59 14.51 10.81
N GLN A 72 19.60 15.15 10.21
CA GLN A 72 19.76 16.61 10.26
C GLN A 72 18.70 17.29 9.38
N ASN A 73 18.50 16.77 8.18
CA ASN A 73 17.46 17.25 7.28
C ASN A 73 16.06 17.01 7.83
N LYS A 74 15.84 15.87 8.48
CA LYS A 74 14.58 15.56 9.17
C LYS A 74 14.27 16.58 10.28
N GLU A 75 15.28 17.02 11.02
CA GLU A 75 15.13 18.06 12.03
C GLU A 75 14.81 19.43 11.42
N ILE A 76 15.43 19.78 10.29
CA ILE A 76 15.10 21.00 9.53
C ILE A 76 13.64 20.95 9.08
N TYR A 77 13.19 19.82 8.52
CA TYR A 77 11.80 19.64 8.09
C TYR A 77 10.83 19.78 9.25
N ARG A 78 11.13 19.16 10.40
CA ARG A 78 10.32 19.26 11.61
C ARG A 78 10.13 20.69 12.09
N ARG A 79 11.22 21.46 12.16
CA ARG A 79 11.16 22.88 12.60
C ARG A 79 10.39 23.74 11.62
N LEU A 80 10.59 23.53 10.33
CA LEU A 80 9.91 24.31 9.30
C LEU A 80 8.42 23.96 9.22
N ALA A 81 8.05 22.68 9.26
CA ALA A 81 6.65 22.25 9.32
C ALA A 81 5.93 22.84 10.55
N ALA A 82 6.57 22.80 11.72
CA ALA A 82 6.02 23.37 12.95
C ALA A 82 5.78 24.89 12.84
N ALA A 83 6.65 25.64 12.15
CA ALA A 83 6.46 27.07 11.91
C ALA A 83 5.23 27.39 11.03
N PHE A 84 4.76 26.42 10.25
CA PHE A 84 3.57 26.51 9.41
C PHE A 84 2.33 25.87 10.07
N GLY A 85 2.43 25.46 11.34
CA GLY A 85 1.34 24.77 12.04
C GLY A 85 1.05 23.37 11.51
N GLN A 86 2.02 22.74 10.82
CA GLN A 86 1.91 21.41 10.22
C GLN A 86 2.75 20.40 10.99
N GLU A 87 2.33 19.13 10.97
CA GLU A 87 3.16 18.03 11.43
C GLU A 87 4.13 17.56 10.33
N SER A 88 5.38 17.32 10.68
CA SER A 88 6.35 16.74 9.74
C SER A 88 6.12 15.24 9.61
N GLY A 89 5.38 14.81 8.58
CA GLY A 89 5.06 13.40 8.37
C GLY A 89 5.21 12.92 6.93
N SER A 90 4.82 13.74 5.96
CA SER A 90 4.58 13.28 4.58
C SER A 90 5.47 14.00 3.57
N VAL A 91 6.13 13.24 2.69
CA VAL A 91 6.94 13.74 1.58
C VAL A 91 6.31 13.38 0.22
N PRO A 92 6.49 14.18 -0.84
CA PRO A 92 7.24 15.43 -0.83
C PRO A 92 6.53 16.57 -0.08
N ALA A 93 7.29 17.49 0.47
CA ALA A 93 6.77 18.71 1.07
C ALA A 93 7.52 19.92 0.53
N THR A 94 6.77 20.89 0.01
CA THR A 94 7.33 22.08 -0.64
C THR A 94 6.87 23.34 0.06
N PHE A 95 7.82 24.21 0.42
CA PHE A 95 7.58 25.47 1.10
C PHE A 95 8.09 26.62 0.24
N ILE A 96 7.21 27.60 0.00
CA ILE A 96 7.51 28.80 -0.77
C ILE A 96 6.83 29.99 -0.10
N GLY A 97 7.61 30.99 0.31
CA GLY A 97 7.05 32.11 1.05
C GLY A 97 6.35 31.66 2.34
N ARG A 98 5.05 31.91 2.42
CA ARG A 98 4.17 31.48 3.52
C ARG A 98 3.23 30.34 3.14
N LYS A 99 3.44 29.71 1.98
CA LYS A 99 2.62 28.61 1.47
C LYS A 99 3.36 27.28 1.63
N VAL A 100 2.61 26.21 1.88
CA VAL A 100 3.11 24.84 2.00
C VAL A 100 2.24 23.90 1.17
N TRP A 101 2.88 22.97 0.46
CA TRP A 101 2.22 21.89 -0.27
C TRP A 101 2.75 20.56 0.23
N ILE A 102 1.85 19.66 0.62
CA ILE A 102 2.17 18.28 1.01
C ILE A 102 1.71 17.35 -0.12
N GLY A 103 2.61 16.51 -0.62
CA GLY A 103 2.39 15.66 -1.79
C GLY A 103 2.48 16.42 -3.12
N PHE A 104 2.54 15.69 -4.24
CA PHE A 104 2.69 16.26 -5.58
C PHE A 104 1.71 15.65 -6.58
N SER A 105 1.05 16.52 -7.36
CA SER A 105 0.11 16.19 -8.44
C SER A 105 0.17 17.26 -9.55
N PRO A 106 -0.39 17.02 -10.75
CA PRO A 106 -0.42 18.03 -11.82
C PRO A 106 -1.10 19.34 -11.43
N GLN A 107 -2.11 19.29 -10.57
CA GLN A 107 -2.80 20.48 -10.04
C GLN A 107 -1.85 21.28 -9.13
N LYS A 108 -1.19 20.60 -8.18
CA LYS A 108 -0.21 21.22 -7.28
C LYS A 108 1.00 21.77 -8.03
N ALA A 109 1.43 21.11 -9.12
CA ALA A 109 2.48 21.63 -9.98
C ALA A 109 2.13 23.02 -10.54
N GLY A 110 0.88 23.22 -10.96
CA GLY A 110 0.38 24.52 -11.42
C GLY A 110 0.36 25.58 -10.31
N GLU A 111 -0.09 25.21 -9.10
CA GLU A 111 -0.11 26.11 -7.94
C GLU A 111 1.29 26.51 -7.49
N ILE A 112 2.21 25.54 -7.44
CA ILE A 112 3.61 25.72 -7.07
C ILE A 112 4.30 26.63 -8.09
N GLU A 113 4.12 26.37 -9.40
CA GLU A 113 4.66 27.25 -10.45
C GLU A 113 4.11 28.68 -10.33
N LYS A 114 2.80 28.83 -10.07
CA LYS A 114 2.19 30.14 -9.83
C LYS A 114 2.82 30.85 -8.63
N ALA A 115 3.02 30.14 -7.52
CA ALA A 115 3.65 30.70 -6.32
C ALA A 115 5.10 31.13 -6.56
N VAL A 116 5.89 30.34 -7.31
CA VAL A 116 7.24 30.74 -7.71
C VAL A 116 7.20 32.03 -8.54
N ARG A 117 6.30 32.12 -9.52
CA ARG A 117 6.14 33.32 -10.36
C ARG A 117 5.74 34.55 -9.55
N GLU A 118 4.79 34.40 -8.63
CA GLU A 118 4.40 35.46 -7.69
C GLU A 118 5.62 35.94 -6.90
N CYS A 119 6.38 35.03 -6.30
CA CYS A 119 7.58 35.37 -5.53
C CYS A 119 8.69 36.03 -6.37
N LEU A 120 8.82 35.70 -7.65
CA LEU A 120 9.78 36.34 -8.55
C LEU A 120 9.40 37.79 -8.88
N VAL A 121 8.11 38.14 -8.85
CA VAL A 121 7.61 39.49 -9.17
C VAL A 121 7.51 40.35 -7.92
N SER A 122 6.87 39.86 -6.85
CA SER A 122 6.58 40.64 -5.64
C SER A 122 7.62 40.47 -4.53
N GLY A 123 8.55 39.53 -4.68
CA GLY A 123 9.38 39.05 -3.57
C GLY A 123 8.58 38.18 -2.60
N CYS A 124 9.27 37.30 -1.90
CA CYS A 124 8.70 36.46 -0.85
C CYS A 124 9.66 36.36 0.33
N VAL A 125 9.09 36.19 1.52
CA VAL A 125 9.85 35.86 2.73
C VAL A 125 10.50 34.49 2.55
N ASP A 126 11.74 34.31 3.00
CA ASP A 126 12.36 32.98 3.06
C ASP A 126 11.60 32.12 4.09
N PRO A 127 11.07 30.94 3.73
CA PRO A 127 10.40 30.04 4.66
C PRO A 127 11.20 29.78 5.95
N ALA A 128 12.53 29.66 5.88
CA ALA A 128 13.36 29.44 7.07
C ALA A 128 13.35 30.63 8.05
N GLY A 129 13.09 31.84 7.58
CA GLY A 129 12.93 33.04 8.41
C GLY A 129 11.67 33.02 9.29
N LEU A 130 10.73 32.10 9.03
CA LEU A 130 9.53 31.91 9.83
C LEU A 130 9.77 31.00 11.05
N ILE A 131 10.90 30.30 11.09
CA ILE A 131 11.29 29.46 12.24
C ILE A 131 11.58 30.37 13.45
N GLY A 132 10.70 30.34 14.45
CA GLY A 132 10.85 31.10 15.70
C GLY A 132 10.13 32.45 15.75
N SER A 133 9.46 32.87 14.67
CA SER A 133 8.49 33.96 14.72
C SER A 133 7.14 33.38 15.15
N SER A 134 6.47 33.99 16.15
CA SER A 134 5.16 33.56 16.64
C SER A 134 4.22 33.26 15.47
N ALA A 135 3.75 32.01 15.40
CA ALA A 135 2.92 31.50 14.33
C ALA A 135 1.67 32.39 14.16
N VAL A 136 1.65 33.18 13.09
CA VAL A 136 0.41 33.73 12.57
C VAL A 136 -0.29 32.62 11.79
N PRO A 137 -1.56 32.30 12.09
CA PRO A 137 -2.26 31.23 11.40
C PRO A 137 -2.32 31.55 9.90
N VAL A 138 -1.65 30.72 9.10
CA VAL A 138 -1.74 30.76 7.64
C VAL A 138 -3.08 30.14 7.28
N SER A 139 -3.94 30.90 6.60
CA SER A 139 -5.20 30.40 6.06
C SER A 139 -4.94 29.18 5.16
N PRO A 140 -5.62 28.04 5.38
CA PRO A 140 -5.58 26.95 4.43
C PRO A 140 -6.05 27.47 3.07
N SER A 141 -5.30 27.16 2.01
CA SER A 141 -5.79 27.33 0.64
C SER A 141 -7.12 26.60 0.51
N GLU A 142 -8.16 27.32 0.10
CA GLU A 142 -9.51 26.81 -0.12
C GLU A 142 -9.48 25.57 -1.02
N ASP A 143 -9.91 24.43 -0.48
CA ASP A 143 -10.32 23.29 -1.28
C ASP A 143 -11.53 23.71 -2.14
N PRO A 144 -11.59 23.37 -3.44
CA PRO A 144 -12.77 23.63 -4.23
C PRO A 144 -13.95 22.81 -3.69
N ALA A 145 -15.11 23.46 -3.63
CA ALA A 145 -16.35 22.88 -3.14
C ALA A 145 -16.76 21.60 -3.90
N PRO A 146 -17.39 20.62 -3.23
CA PRO A 146 -17.89 19.41 -3.88
C PRO A 146 -19.09 19.74 -4.80
N GLU A 147 -18.93 19.48 -6.10
CA GLU A 147 -20.06 19.44 -7.03
C GLU A 147 -20.82 18.12 -6.86
N THR A 148 -22.10 18.24 -6.53
CA THR A 148 -23.01 17.10 -6.34
C THR A 148 -23.65 16.69 -7.66
N VAL A 149 -23.54 15.39 -8.01
CA VAL A 149 -24.32 14.77 -9.09
C VAL A 149 -25.16 13.63 -8.52
N PRO A 150 -26.45 13.50 -8.88
CA PRO A 150 -27.35 12.55 -8.23
C PRO A 150 -27.09 11.12 -8.72
N PHE A 151 -27.21 10.17 -7.78
CA PHE A 151 -27.32 8.71 -7.97
C PHE A 151 -26.02 7.88 -8.10
N LEU A 152 -24.83 8.47 -8.21
CA LEU A 152 -23.57 7.69 -8.26
C LEU A 152 -22.41 8.17 -7.37
N GLY A 153 -22.53 9.33 -6.70
CA GLY A 153 -21.49 9.81 -5.78
C GLY A 153 -20.14 10.13 -6.45
N GLU A 154 -19.30 10.87 -5.74
CA GLU A 154 -18.04 11.44 -6.26
C GLU A 154 -17.02 10.35 -6.61
N VAL A 155 -16.55 10.35 -7.86
CA VAL A 155 -15.43 9.52 -8.30
C VAL A 155 -14.31 10.43 -8.77
N ASP A 156 -13.36 10.68 -7.88
CA ASP A 156 -12.07 11.29 -8.18
C ASP A 156 -11.13 10.22 -8.76
N PRO A 157 -10.70 10.32 -10.03
CA PRO A 157 -9.82 9.33 -10.66
C PRO A 157 -8.39 9.30 -10.08
N ALA A 158 -8.02 10.23 -9.18
CA ALA A 158 -6.75 10.19 -8.43
C ALA A 158 -6.88 9.47 -7.07
N ARG A 159 -8.10 9.16 -6.62
CA ARG A 159 -8.38 8.30 -5.48
C ARG A 159 -9.23 7.13 -5.92
N ILE A 160 -8.59 5.99 -6.18
CA ILE A 160 -9.31 4.73 -6.06
C ILE A 160 -9.94 4.73 -4.67
N SER A 161 -11.27 4.65 -4.60
CA SER A 161 -11.97 4.64 -3.33
C SER A 161 -11.47 3.45 -2.51
N LEU A 162 -11.00 3.70 -1.28
CA LEU A 162 -10.56 2.65 -0.36
C LEU A 162 -11.52 1.46 -0.29
N PRO A 163 -12.86 1.65 -0.34
CA PRO A 163 -13.81 0.55 -0.46
C PRO A 163 -13.60 -0.33 -1.70
N LEU A 164 -13.39 0.26 -2.88
CA LEU A 164 -13.16 -0.51 -4.12
C LEU A 164 -11.84 -1.27 -4.04
N LEU A 165 -10.77 -0.64 -3.54
CA LEU A 165 -9.48 -1.30 -3.31
C LEU A 165 -9.64 -2.50 -2.35
N THR A 166 -10.41 -2.31 -1.27
CA THR A 166 -10.71 -3.37 -0.30
C THR A 166 -11.42 -4.54 -0.97
N VAL A 167 -12.47 -4.27 -1.75
CA VAL A 167 -13.26 -5.32 -2.43
C VAL A 167 -12.41 -6.08 -3.44
N VAL A 168 -11.63 -5.39 -4.26
CA VAL A 168 -10.80 -6.02 -5.29
C VAL A 168 -9.71 -6.87 -4.65
N LEU A 169 -8.90 -6.30 -3.75
CA LEU A 169 -7.78 -7.05 -3.15
C LEU A 169 -8.27 -8.20 -2.27
N ALA A 170 -9.27 -7.97 -1.42
CA ALA A 170 -9.82 -9.03 -0.56
C ALA A 170 -10.53 -10.12 -1.38
N GLY A 171 -11.20 -9.76 -2.47
CA GLY A 171 -11.82 -10.72 -3.37
C GLY A 171 -10.77 -11.59 -4.05
N LEU A 172 -9.74 -10.98 -4.63
CA LEU A 172 -8.63 -11.70 -5.27
C LEU A 172 -7.90 -12.63 -4.29
N ASP A 173 -7.71 -12.16 -3.06
CA ASP A 173 -7.10 -12.93 -1.99
C ASP A 173 -8.00 -14.07 -1.50
N GLY A 174 -9.32 -13.87 -1.40
CA GLY A 174 -10.26 -14.93 -1.04
C GLY A 174 -10.37 -16.06 -2.08
N PHE A 175 -9.99 -15.79 -3.34
CA PHE A 175 -9.86 -16.79 -4.41
C PHE A 175 -8.40 -17.22 -4.63
N ASN A 176 -7.53 -16.97 -3.67
CA ASN A 176 -6.15 -17.38 -3.80
C ASN A 176 -6.00 -18.90 -3.82
N PRO A 177 -4.97 -19.42 -4.49
CA PRO A 177 -4.71 -20.86 -4.55
C PRO A 177 -4.42 -21.59 -3.25
N CYS A 178 -3.83 -20.90 -2.25
CA CYS A 178 -3.54 -21.51 -0.95
C CYS A 178 -4.82 -21.78 -0.17
N ALA A 179 -5.80 -20.87 -0.26
CA ALA A 179 -7.14 -21.03 0.27
C ALA A 179 -7.83 -22.30 -0.26
N PHE A 180 -7.56 -22.70 -1.51
CA PHE A 180 -8.10 -23.96 -2.06
C PHE A 180 -7.47 -25.21 -1.42
N PHE A 181 -6.18 -25.19 -1.07
CA PHE A 181 -5.55 -26.32 -0.37
C PHE A 181 -6.08 -26.44 1.06
N VAL A 182 -6.21 -25.30 1.73
CA VAL A 182 -6.85 -25.19 3.04
C VAL A 182 -8.28 -25.73 3.00
N LEU A 183 -9.04 -25.34 1.98
CA LEU A 183 -10.37 -25.84 1.72
C LEU A 183 -10.38 -27.37 1.54
N LEU A 184 -9.46 -27.95 0.77
CA LEU A 184 -9.39 -29.40 0.59
C LEU A 184 -9.19 -30.16 1.91
N MET A 185 -8.35 -29.63 2.81
CA MET A 185 -8.19 -30.19 4.16
C MET A 185 -9.50 -30.11 4.96
N LEU A 186 -10.16 -28.95 4.93
CA LEU A 186 -11.45 -28.73 5.59
C LEU A 186 -12.52 -29.69 5.07
N LEU A 187 -12.65 -29.83 3.75
CA LEU A 187 -13.63 -30.72 3.13
C LEU A 187 -13.38 -32.18 3.49
N SER A 188 -12.11 -32.63 3.49
CA SER A 188 -11.74 -33.99 3.92
C SER A 188 -12.15 -34.28 5.36
N LEU A 189 -12.04 -33.29 6.25
CA LEU A 189 -12.50 -33.39 7.64
C LEU A 189 -14.03 -33.45 7.73
N MET A 190 -14.74 -32.60 6.98
CA MET A 190 -16.20 -32.50 7.00
C MET A 190 -16.91 -33.75 6.46
N VAL A 191 -16.35 -34.46 5.47
CA VAL A 191 -16.90 -35.74 4.96
C VAL A 191 -17.16 -36.74 6.11
N HIS A 192 -16.30 -36.74 7.13
CA HIS A 192 -16.37 -37.70 8.22
C HIS A 192 -17.30 -37.27 9.37
N ALA A 193 -17.79 -36.02 9.36
CA ALA A 193 -18.68 -35.50 10.41
C ALA A 193 -20.11 -36.09 10.36
N ARG A 194 -20.50 -36.71 9.23
CA ARG A 194 -21.76 -37.44 8.94
C ARG A 194 -23.10 -36.71 9.20
N SER A 195 -23.10 -35.53 9.85
CA SER A 195 -24.28 -34.74 10.20
C SER A 195 -24.13 -33.29 9.76
N ARG A 196 -25.19 -32.71 9.19
CA ARG A 196 -25.21 -31.32 8.70
C ARG A 196 -24.86 -30.31 9.80
N LEU A 197 -25.37 -30.50 11.02
CA LEU A 197 -25.08 -29.62 12.15
C LEU A 197 -23.60 -29.68 12.53
N ARG A 198 -23.02 -30.89 12.59
CA ARG A 198 -21.60 -31.07 12.89
C ARG A 198 -20.71 -30.46 11.82
N MET A 199 -21.09 -30.61 10.55
CA MET A 199 -20.39 -29.97 9.43
C MET A 199 -20.47 -28.45 9.51
N LEU A 200 -21.63 -27.88 9.88
CA LEU A 200 -21.78 -26.44 10.04
C LEU A 200 -20.94 -25.90 11.20
N ILE A 201 -20.87 -26.62 12.33
CA ILE A 201 -20.00 -26.26 13.46
C ILE A 201 -18.53 -26.28 13.04
N VAL A 202 -18.07 -27.36 12.40
CA VAL A 202 -16.68 -27.47 11.93
C VAL A 202 -16.35 -26.39 10.92
N GLY A 203 -17.15 -26.26 9.86
CA GLY A 203 -16.94 -25.25 8.84
C GLY A 203 -16.99 -23.82 9.40
N GLY A 204 -17.94 -23.53 10.28
CA GLY A 204 -18.08 -22.21 10.92
C GLY A 204 -16.90 -21.86 11.83
N VAL A 205 -16.48 -22.80 12.69
CA VAL A 205 -15.27 -22.63 13.52
C VAL A 205 -14.05 -22.42 12.64
N PHE A 206 -13.90 -23.22 11.59
CA PHE A 206 -12.79 -23.09 10.65
C PHE A 206 -12.73 -21.71 9.98
N VAL A 207 -13.87 -21.26 9.42
CA VAL A 207 -14.00 -19.95 8.76
C VAL A 207 -13.72 -18.81 9.74
N PHE A 208 -14.29 -18.88 10.94
CA PHE A 208 -14.09 -17.85 11.97
C PHE A 208 -12.62 -17.73 12.38
N PHE A 209 -11.96 -18.85 12.72
CA PHE A 209 -10.56 -18.81 13.14
C PHE A 209 -9.64 -18.45 11.98
N SER A 210 -9.98 -18.81 10.74
CA SER A 210 -9.23 -18.36 9.56
C SER A 210 -9.28 -16.84 9.43
N GLY A 211 -10.48 -16.25 9.45
CA GLY A 211 -10.63 -14.79 9.44
C GLY A 211 -9.98 -14.10 10.65
N ALA A 212 -10.05 -14.69 11.84
CA ALA A 212 -9.45 -14.12 13.04
C ALA A 212 -7.91 -14.10 12.97
N VAL A 213 -7.28 -15.21 12.58
CA VAL A 213 -5.82 -15.29 12.38
C VAL A 213 -5.38 -14.32 11.29
N TYR A 214 -6.14 -14.25 10.19
CA TYR A 214 -5.84 -13.35 9.09
C TYR A 214 -5.93 -11.87 9.49
N PHE A 215 -6.98 -11.50 10.23
CA PHE A 215 -7.13 -10.16 10.80
C PHE A 215 -5.97 -9.80 11.75
N LEU A 216 -5.60 -10.70 12.65
CA LEU A 216 -4.46 -10.49 13.57
C LEU A 216 -3.16 -10.27 12.80
N PHE A 217 -2.95 -11.03 11.73
CA PHE A 217 -1.79 -10.84 10.84
C PHE A 217 -1.80 -9.47 10.15
N MET A 218 -2.92 -9.08 9.54
CA MET A 218 -3.05 -7.76 8.91
C MET A 218 -2.84 -6.63 9.92
N ALA A 219 -3.38 -6.78 11.13
CA ALA A 219 -3.19 -5.81 12.20
C ALA A 219 -1.72 -5.73 12.64
N ALA A 220 -1.02 -6.85 12.76
CA ALA A 220 0.41 -6.87 13.07
C ALA A 220 1.22 -6.14 11.98
N TRP A 221 0.89 -6.37 10.71
CA TRP A 221 1.52 -5.68 9.57
C TRP A 221 1.27 -4.18 9.56
N LEU A 222 0.02 -3.76 9.77
CA LEU A 222 -0.35 -2.35 9.85
C LEU A 222 0.49 -1.64 10.92
N ASN A 223 0.57 -2.21 12.12
CA ASN A 223 1.34 -1.63 13.22
C ASN A 223 2.85 -1.64 12.93
N LEU A 224 3.36 -2.70 12.28
CA LEU A 224 4.75 -2.74 11.85
C LEU A 224 5.08 -1.60 10.87
N PHE A 225 4.21 -1.35 9.89
CA PHE A 225 4.41 -0.27 8.93
C PHE A 225 4.32 1.13 9.55
N MET A 226 3.43 1.31 10.53
CA MET A 226 3.31 2.57 11.29
C MET A 226 4.58 2.89 12.07
N VAL A 227 5.31 1.88 12.57
CA VAL A 227 6.53 2.07 13.36
C VAL A 227 7.78 2.19 12.49
N THR A 228 7.89 1.37 11.44
CA THR A 228 9.18 1.16 10.75
C THR A 228 9.37 1.95 9.46
N GLY A 229 8.29 2.44 8.83
CA GLY A 229 8.38 3.15 7.54
C GLY A 229 8.98 2.28 6.43
N HIS A 230 8.12 1.68 5.60
CA HIS A 230 8.45 0.89 4.39
C HIS A 230 9.76 0.06 4.44
N VAL A 231 9.66 -1.21 4.88
CA VAL A 231 10.82 -2.11 4.89
C VAL A 231 10.94 -2.84 3.54
N ARG A 232 11.66 -2.24 2.58
CA ARG A 232 11.95 -2.83 1.25
C ARG A 232 12.47 -4.27 1.35
N VAL A 233 13.24 -4.58 2.39
CA VAL A 233 13.75 -5.93 2.67
C VAL A 233 12.63 -6.95 2.81
N ILE A 234 11.54 -6.64 3.51
CA ILE A 234 10.45 -7.59 3.72
C ILE A 234 9.68 -7.82 2.42
N THR A 235 9.47 -6.77 1.62
CA THR A 235 8.85 -6.88 0.29
C THR A 235 9.66 -7.77 -0.65
N VAL A 236 10.99 -7.61 -0.66
CA VAL A 236 11.88 -8.44 -1.47
C VAL A 236 11.86 -9.90 -1.00
N LEU A 237 11.97 -10.15 0.31
CA LEU A 237 11.90 -11.51 0.87
C LEU A 237 10.57 -12.20 0.52
N ALA A 238 9.45 -11.49 0.66
CA ALA A 238 8.13 -11.99 0.29
C ALA A 238 8.02 -12.30 -1.22
N GLY A 239 8.55 -11.40 -2.08
CA GLY A 239 8.58 -11.61 -3.53
C GLY A 239 9.41 -12.84 -3.93
N VAL A 240 10.59 -13.02 -3.34
CA VAL A 240 11.45 -14.20 -3.59
C VAL A 240 10.75 -15.49 -3.15
N LEU A 241 10.16 -15.49 -1.96
CA LEU A 241 9.42 -16.65 -1.46
C LEU A 241 8.23 -17.00 -2.36
N ALA A 242 7.46 -15.99 -2.78
CA ALA A 242 6.34 -16.17 -3.70
C ALA A 242 6.79 -16.77 -5.05
N CYS A 243 7.89 -16.28 -5.63
CA CYS A 243 8.45 -16.84 -6.87
C CYS A 243 8.95 -18.29 -6.70
N ALA A 244 9.56 -18.63 -5.56
CA ALA A 244 9.97 -20.00 -5.26
C ALA A 244 8.77 -20.94 -5.15
N MET A 245 7.73 -20.55 -4.40
CA MET A 245 6.48 -21.31 -4.28
C MET A 245 5.74 -21.42 -5.61
N ALA A 246 5.77 -20.37 -6.43
CA ALA A 246 5.21 -20.36 -7.77
C ALA A 246 5.85 -21.42 -8.67
N ALA A 247 7.19 -21.49 -8.68
CA ALA A 247 7.92 -22.48 -9.47
C ALA A 247 7.52 -23.92 -9.09
N ILE A 248 7.36 -24.20 -7.79
CA ILE A 248 6.94 -25.53 -7.34
C ILE A 248 5.50 -25.84 -7.77
N ASN A 249 4.57 -24.89 -7.63
CA ASN A 249 3.17 -25.07 -8.03
C ASN A 249 3.00 -25.28 -9.55
N ILE A 250 3.72 -24.50 -10.37
CA ILE A 250 3.72 -24.67 -11.84
C ILE A 250 4.32 -26.01 -12.22
N LYS A 251 5.46 -26.39 -11.62
CA LYS A 251 6.08 -27.70 -11.85
C LYS A 251 5.13 -28.83 -11.50
N ASP A 252 4.42 -28.75 -10.39
CA ASP A 252 3.48 -29.79 -9.95
C ASP A 252 2.30 -29.99 -10.91
N TYR A 253 1.94 -29.00 -11.73
CA TYR A 253 0.95 -29.18 -12.79
C TYR A 253 1.46 -30.13 -13.88
N PHE A 254 2.68 -29.90 -14.38
CA PHE A 254 3.27 -30.70 -15.48
C PHE A 254 3.86 -32.03 -15.00
N PHE A 255 4.49 -32.04 -13.82
CA PHE A 255 5.20 -33.17 -13.24
C PHE A 255 4.68 -33.46 -11.83
N PHE A 256 3.41 -33.86 -11.76
CA PHE A 256 2.73 -34.14 -10.50
C PHE A 256 3.49 -35.18 -9.67
N LYS A 257 3.76 -34.85 -8.40
CA LYS A 257 4.49 -35.67 -7.41
C LYS A 257 5.93 -36.10 -7.80
N LYS A 258 6.54 -35.54 -8.85
CA LYS A 258 7.96 -35.79 -9.17
C LYS A 258 8.85 -34.73 -8.52
N GLY A 259 9.78 -35.14 -7.65
CA GLY A 259 10.73 -34.26 -6.95
C GLY A 259 10.11 -33.48 -5.79
N VAL A 260 10.61 -32.25 -5.54
CA VAL A 260 10.07 -31.35 -4.49
C VAL A 260 8.66 -30.94 -4.86
N SER A 261 7.66 -31.26 -4.03
CA SER A 261 6.25 -30.91 -4.25
C SER A 261 5.69 -30.30 -2.98
N LEU A 262 4.86 -29.27 -3.11
CA LEU A 262 4.15 -28.66 -1.98
C LEU A 262 2.84 -29.41 -1.62
N THR A 263 2.57 -30.57 -2.23
CA THR A 263 1.57 -31.49 -1.69
C THR A 263 2.14 -32.30 -0.55
N LEU A 264 1.36 -32.49 0.52
CA LEU A 264 1.64 -33.52 1.51
C LEU A 264 1.96 -34.85 0.82
N SER A 265 3.03 -35.51 1.26
CA SER A 265 3.30 -36.90 0.86
C SER A 265 2.13 -37.77 1.30
N ASP A 266 1.93 -38.90 0.60
CA ASP A 266 0.82 -39.79 0.93
C ASP A 266 0.96 -40.31 2.38
N GLU A 267 2.19 -40.56 2.87
CA GLU A 267 2.40 -40.95 4.28
C GLU A 267 2.08 -39.82 5.28
N ALA A 268 2.45 -38.56 4.97
CA ALA A 268 2.17 -37.43 5.85
C ALA A 268 0.67 -37.12 5.90
N ARG A 269 -0.01 -37.24 4.74
CA ARG A 269 -1.46 -37.08 4.63
C ARG A 269 -2.17 -38.14 5.44
N ASP A 270 -1.78 -39.40 5.29
CA ASP A 270 -2.41 -40.52 5.99
C ASP A 270 -2.15 -40.45 7.49
N SER A 271 -0.92 -40.11 7.92
CA SER A 271 -0.59 -39.88 9.33
C SER A 271 -1.40 -38.74 9.94
N LEU A 272 -1.55 -37.63 9.22
CA LEU A 272 -2.34 -36.48 9.66
C LEU A 272 -3.82 -36.85 9.76
N LEU A 273 -4.37 -37.52 8.73
CA LEU A 273 -5.75 -38.01 8.73
C LEU A 273 -5.99 -39.02 9.84
N GLU A 274 -5.03 -39.88 10.16
CA GLU A 274 -5.13 -40.83 11.27
C GLU A 274 -5.10 -40.14 12.63
N ARG A 275 -4.20 -39.17 12.84
CA ARG A 275 -4.16 -38.35 14.07
C ARG A 275 -5.47 -37.59 14.25
N MET A 276 -5.99 -37.00 13.17
CA MET A 276 -7.29 -36.34 13.17
C MET A 276 -8.43 -37.34 13.43
N ARG A 277 -8.44 -38.51 12.79
CA ARG A 277 -9.42 -39.58 13.06
C ARG A 277 -9.40 -39.99 14.52
N ARG A 278 -8.22 -40.11 15.13
CA ARG A 278 -8.06 -40.49 16.55
C ARG A 278 -8.66 -39.44 17.48
N LEU A 279 -8.50 -38.14 17.17
CA LEU A 279 -9.15 -37.03 17.88
C LEU A 279 -10.69 -37.08 17.74
N ILE A 280 -11.20 -37.31 16.52
CA ILE A 280 -12.64 -37.37 16.22
C ILE A 280 -13.31 -38.62 16.84
N ARG A 281 -12.59 -39.74 16.92
CA ARG A 281 -13.12 -41.02 17.45
C ARG A 281 -13.46 -40.98 18.94
N THR A 282 -13.04 -39.94 19.66
CA THR A 282 -13.48 -39.70 21.05
C THR A 282 -14.95 -39.26 21.15
N GLY A 283 -15.60 -38.91 20.03
CA GLY A 283 -17.04 -38.63 19.97
C GLY A 283 -17.49 -37.31 20.60
N SER A 284 -16.59 -36.55 21.25
CA SER A 284 -16.92 -35.28 21.87
C SER A 284 -16.88 -34.14 20.85
N LEU A 285 -17.91 -33.27 20.88
CA LEU A 285 -17.93 -32.04 20.08
C LEU A 285 -16.72 -31.15 20.37
N GLY A 286 -16.20 -31.17 21.61
CA GLY A 286 -15.01 -30.43 22.01
C GLY A 286 -13.74 -30.86 21.26
N GLY A 287 -13.49 -32.17 21.11
CA GLY A 287 -12.32 -32.66 20.37
C GLY A 287 -12.37 -32.30 18.88
N LEU A 288 -13.57 -32.29 18.29
CA LEU A 288 -13.81 -31.87 16.91
C LEU A 288 -13.51 -30.38 16.73
N VAL A 289 -14.00 -29.53 17.63
CA VAL A 289 -13.78 -28.07 17.60
C VAL A 289 -12.30 -27.76 17.81
N ALA A 290 -11.65 -28.35 18.83
CA ALA A 290 -10.23 -28.14 19.10
C ALA A 290 -9.34 -28.56 17.91
N GLY A 291 -9.61 -29.73 17.31
CA GLY A 291 -8.90 -30.17 16.11
C GLY A 291 -9.09 -29.23 14.91
N THR A 292 -10.29 -28.65 14.77
CA THR A 292 -10.61 -27.68 13.72
C THR A 292 -9.87 -26.35 13.93
N ILE A 293 -9.75 -25.88 15.17
CA ILE A 293 -9.00 -24.65 15.50
C ILE A 293 -7.52 -24.82 15.13
N VAL A 294 -6.90 -25.93 15.56
CA VAL A 294 -5.50 -26.22 15.25
C VAL A 294 -5.29 -26.31 13.73
N LEU A 295 -6.22 -26.98 13.03
CA LEU A 295 -6.19 -27.06 11.58
C LEU A 295 -6.26 -25.67 10.94
N ALA A 296 -7.17 -24.81 11.40
CA ALA A 296 -7.34 -23.46 10.88
C ALA A 296 -6.06 -22.63 11.07
N VAL A 297 -5.45 -22.67 12.25
CA VAL A 297 -4.19 -21.94 12.52
C VAL A 297 -3.06 -22.44 11.61
N LEU A 298 -2.85 -23.75 11.51
CA LEU A 298 -1.82 -24.32 10.64
C LEU A 298 -2.04 -24.00 9.16
N ALA A 299 -3.28 -24.12 8.70
CA ALA A 299 -3.70 -23.79 7.35
C ALA A 299 -3.43 -22.32 7.00
N ASN A 300 -3.82 -21.40 7.88
CA ASN A 300 -3.64 -19.96 7.65
C ASN A 300 -2.16 -19.55 7.78
N THR A 301 -1.35 -20.28 8.56
CA THR A 301 0.10 -20.05 8.61
C THR A 301 0.75 -20.37 7.27
N TYR A 302 0.30 -21.45 6.62
CA TYR A 302 0.76 -21.80 5.28
C TYR A 302 0.29 -20.77 4.24
N GLU A 303 -0.98 -20.36 4.31
CA GLU A 303 -1.57 -19.35 3.43
C GLU A 303 -0.84 -18.00 3.49
N LEU A 304 -0.46 -17.57 4.69
CA LEU A 304 0.29 -16.35 4.93
C LEU A 304 1.61 -16.31 4.14
N LEU A 305 2.28 -17.44 3.95
CA LEU A 305 3.52 -17.52 3.17
C LEU A 305 3.29 -17.26 1.66
N CYS A 306 2.10 -17.57 1.16
CA CYS A 306 1.78 -17.46 -0.26
C CYS A 306 1.04 -16.18 -0.64
N THR A 307 0.29 -15.56 0.28
CA THR A 307 -0.57 -14.41 -0.03
C THR A 307 -0.30 -13.16 0.76
N ALA A 308 0.75 -13.13 1.60
CA ALA A 308 1.17 -11.96 2.36
C ALA A 308 1.28 -10.67 1.54
N GLY A 309 1.51 -10.76 0.23
CA GLY A 309 1.53 -9.61 -0.68
C GLY A 309 0.24 -8.78 -0.65
N PHE A 310 -0.95 -9.40 -0.63
CA PHE A 310 -2.21 -8.64 -0.66
C PHE A 310 -2.46 -7.85 0.64
N PRO A 311 -2.36 -8.46 1.85
CA PRO A 311 -2.33 -7.73 3.12
C PRO A 311 -1.30 -6.62 3.16
N MET A 312 -0.09 -6.87 2.65
CA MET A 312 1.00 -5.90 2.67
C MET A 312 0.67 -4.66 1.83
N VAL A 313 0.22 -4.86 0.59
CA VAL A 313 -0.18 -3.77 -0.31
C VAL A 313 -1.36 -3.00 0.28
N PHE A 314 -2.35 -3.71 0.79
CA PHE A 314 -3.55 -3.09 1.37
C PHE A 314 -3.25 -2.29 2.63
N THR A 315 -2.53 -2.87 3.60
CA THR A 315 -2.12 -2.17 4.83
C THR A 315 -1.21 -0.98 4.53
N ARG A 316 -0.32 -1.09 3.53
CA ARG A 316 0.48 0.05 3.09
C ARG A 316 -0.40 1.14 2.48
N ALA A 317 -1.32 0.81 1.56
CA ALA A 317 -2.23 1.76 0.95
C ALA A 317 -3.09 2.50 2.00
N LEU A 318 -3.51 1.79 3.06
CA LEU A 318 -4.17 2.40 4.20
C LEU A 318 -3.27 3.43 4.89
N THR A 319 -2.03 3.08 5.24
CA THR A 319 -1.11 4.02 5.94
C THR A 319 -0.80 5.31 5.16
N LEU A 320 -1.09 5.35 3.85
CA LEU A 320 -0.92 6.54 3.01
C LEU A 320 -2.10 7.53 3.08
N GLN A 321 -3.23 7.14 3.68
CA GLN A 321 -4.47 7.93 3.68
C GLN A 321 -4.71 8.69 5.01
N GLU A 322 -3.72 8.72 5.91
CA GLU A 322 -3.76 9.44 7.21
C GLU A 322 -5.11 9.29 7.95
N LEU A 323 -5.60 8.04 8.05
CA LEU A 323 -6.90 7.74 8.65
C LEU A 323 -6.82 7.69 10.19
N SER A 324 -7.98 7.82 10.84
CA SER A 324 -8.10 7.51 12.27
C SER A 324 -7.85 6.04 12.55
N VAL A 325 -7.37 5.72 13.76
CA VAL A 325 -7.10 4.33 14.17
C VAL A 325 -8.33 3.43 13.99
N GLY A 326 -9.52 3.90 14.34
CA GLY A 326 -10.76 3.16 14.14
C GLY A 326 -11.06 2.85 12.67
N ALA A 327 -10.80 3.80 11.78
CA ALA A 327 -10.99 3.60 10.34
C ALA A 327 -10.02 2.56 9.77
N TYR A 328 -8.76 2.52 10.24
CA TYR A 328 -7.83 1.46 9.83
C TYR A 328 -8.36 0.06 10.15
N TYR A 329 -8.73 -0.18 11.41
CA TYR A 329 -9.23 -1.48 11.83
C TYR A 329 -10.59 -1.83 11.20
N PHE A 330 -11.43 -0.82 10.89
CA PHE A 330 -12.64 -1.03 10.12
C PHE A 330 -12.35 -1.55 8.71
N TYR A 331 -11.40 -0.95 7.99
CA TYR A 331 -10.99 -1.44 6.67
C TYR A 331 -10.33 -2.81 6.71
N LEU A 332 -9.55 -3.12 7.75
CA LEU A 332 -9.04 -4.48 7.98
C LEU A 332 -10.16 -5.49 8.19
N LEU A 333 -11.19 -5.13 8.97
CA LEU A 333 -12.33 -5.99 9.20
C LEU A 333 -13.14 -6.19 7.91
N LEU A 334 -13.39 -5.12 7.14
CA LEU A 334 -14.09 -5.19 5.87
C LEU A 334 -13.34 -6.10 4.88
N TYR A 335 -12.03 -5.94 4.77
CA TYR A 335 -11.17 -6.83 4.00
C TYR A 335 -11.38 -8.29 4.41
N ASN A 336 -11.28 -8.58 5.71
CA ASN A 336 -11.41 -9.93 6.24
C ASN A 336 -12.78 -10.55 5.97
N VAL A 337 -13.85 -9.78 6.10
CA VAL A 337 -15.21 -10.23 5.78
C VAL A 337 -15.31 -10.66 4.32
N ILE A 338 -14.80 -9.85 3.39
CA ILE A 338 -14.84 -10.17 1.96
C ILE A 338 -13.97 -11.40 1.66
N TYR A 339 -12.79 -11.47 2.27
CA TYR A 339 -11.86 -12.59 2.14
C TYR A 339 -12.47 -13.93 2.59
N VAL A 340 -13.24 -13.98 3.68
CA VAL A 340 -13.83 -15.25 4.16
C VAL A 340 -15.12 -15.67 3.42
N VAL A 341 -15.74 -14.78 2.64
CA VAL A 341 -17.00 -15.07 1.93
C VAL A 341 -16.89 -16.26 0.98
N PRO A 342 -15.87 -16.37 0.08
CA PRO A 342 -15.70 -17.54 -0.77
C PRO A 342 -15.63 -18.85 0.02
N LEU A 343 -14.88 -18.88 1.12
CA LEU A 343 -14.74 -20.05 1.98
C LEU A 343 -16.08 -20.42 2.64
N LEU A 344 -16.82 -19.43 3.15
CA LEU A 344 -18.15 -19.62 3.74
C LEU A 344 -19.14 -20.18 2.70
N VAL A 345 -19.16 -19.62 1.49
CA VAL A 345 -20.01 -20.10 0.39
C VAL A 345 -19.75 -21.57 0.11
N ILE A 346 -18.48 -21.97 0.04
CA ILE A 346 -18.12 -23.37 -0.23
C ILE A 346 -18.53 -24.28 0.92
N VAL A 347 -18.32 -23.88 2.18
CA VAL A 347 -18.80 -24.63 3.35
C VAL A 347 -20.32 -24.84 3.26
N LEU A 348 -21.09 -23.81 2.93
CA LEU A 348 -22.55 -23.91 2.80
C LEU A 348 -22.97 -24.83 1.65
N ILE A 349 -22.32 -24.75 0.49
CA ILE A 349 -22.54 -25.67 -0.64
C ILE A 349 -22.27 -27.11 -0.21
N PHE A 350 -21.15 -27.35 0.48
CA PHE A 350 -20.75 -28.68 0.92
C PHE A 350 -21.72 -29.28 1.94
N VAL A 351 -22.17 -28.48 2.91
CA VAL A 351 -23.18 -28.88 3.91
C VAL A 351 -24.50 -29.26 3.23
N ARG A 352 -24.94 -28.50 2.20
CA ARG A 352 -26.17 -28.80 1.46
C ARG A 352 -26.06 -30.06 0.59
N THR A 353 -24.93 -30.22 -0.09
CA THR A 353 -24.68 -31.34 -1.02
C THR A 353 -24.21 -32.62 -0.33
N LEU A 354 -23.97 -32.60 0.99
CA LEU A 354 -23.40 -33.71 1.78
C LEU A 354 -22.08 -34.25 1.18
N GLY A 355 -21.33 -33.40 0.48
CA GLY A 355 -20.07 -33.81 -0.16
C GLY A 355 -20.24 -34.75 -1.35
N ALA A 356 -21.38 -34.69 -2.06
CA ALA A 356 -21.65 -35.54 -3.23
C ALA A 356 -20.62 -35.39 -4.36
N ARG A 357 -19.93 -34.24 -4.47
CA ARG A 357 -18.86 -34.02 -5.45
C ARG A 357 -17.53 -33.84 -4.74
N LYS A 358 -16.56 -34.69 -5.06
CA LYS A 358 -15.16 -34.57 -4.63
C LYS A 358 -14.38 -33.87 -5.74
N LEU A 359 -13.41 -33.05 -5.36
CA LEU A 359 -12.45 -32.47 -6.30
C LEU A 359 -11.61 -33.60 -6.92
N THR A 360 -11.56 -33.63 -8.24
CA THR A 360 -10.76 -34.59 -9.00
C THR A 360 -9.29 -34.19 -9.00
N GLU A 361 -8.39 -35.13 -9.30
CA GLU A 361 -6.96 -34.85 -9.42
C GLU A 361 -6.68 -33.81 -10.52
N GLU A 362 -7.43 -33.86 -11.63
CA GLU A 362 -7.30 -32.91 -12.73
C GLU A 362 -7.67 -31.49 -12.29
N GLU A 363 -8.81 -31.32 -11.60
CA GLU A 363 -9.22 -30.04 -11.02
C GLU A 363 -8.17 -29.52 -10.02
N GLY A 364 -7.59 -30.40 -9.19
CA GLY A 364 -6.51 -30.07 -8.27
C GLY A 364 -5.22 -29.62 -8.97
N ARG A 365 -4.85 -30.24 -10.10
CA ARG A 365 -3.69 -29.82 -10.91
C ARG A 365 -3.95 -28.45 -11.54
N ILE A 366 -5.13 -28.23 -12.11
CA ILE A 366 -5.49 -26.92 -12.69
C ILE A 366 -5.41 -25.82 -11.63
N LEU A 367 -5.91 -26.07 -10.42
CA LEU A 367 -5.80 -25.14 -9.30
C LEU A 367 -4.33 -24.82 -8.97
N LYS A 368 -3.42 -25.80 -9.00
CA LYS A 368 -1.97 -25.56 -8.84
C LYS A 368 -1.35 -24.73 -9.97
N LEU A 369 -1.84 -24.86 -11.20
CA LEU A 369 -1.34 -24.02 -12.30
C LEU A 369 -1.79 -22.56 -12.14
N VAL A 370 -3.09 -22.35 -11.90
CA VAL A 370 -3.64 -21.00 -11.61
C VAL A 370 -2.87 -20.39 -10.45
N SER A 371 -2.66 -21.18 -9.39
CA SER A 371 -1.87 -20.82 -8.22
C SER A 371 -0.51 -20.26 -8.55
N GLY A 372 0.29 -21.09 -9.22
CA GLY A 372 1.67 -20.79 -9.47
C GLY A 372 1.80 -19.60 -10.42
N LEU A 373 0.93 -19.47 -11.42
CA LEU A 373 0.92 -18.31 -12.32
C LEU A 373 0.53 -17.02 -11.61
N MET A 374 -0.45 -17.05 -10.70
CA MET A 374 -0.80 -15.88 -9.88
C MET A 374 0.35 -15.47 -8.95
N MET A 375 0.94 -16.42 -8.22
CA MET A 375 2.08 -16.17 -7.34
C MET A 375 3.30 -15.67 -8.11
N LEU A 376 3.58 -16.21 -9.30
CA LEU A 376 4.68 -15.77 -10.15
C LEU A 376 4.45 -14.33 -10.61
N GLY A 377 3.24 -14.01 -11.06
CA GLY A 377 2.86 -12.67 -11.51
C GLY A 377 3.03 -11.65 -10.39
N LEU A 378 2.39 -11.88 -9.24
CA LEU A 378 2.43 -10.98 -8.09
C LEU A 378 3.84 -10.88 -7.49
N GLY A 379 4.53 -12.01 -7.31
CA GLY A 379 5.90 -12.05 -6.80
C GLY A 379 6.89 -11.31 -7.70
N SER A 380 6.78 -11.47 -9.02
CA SER A 380 7.62 -10.75 -9.98
C SER A 380 7.36 -9.25 -9.93
N VAL A 381 6.11 -8.83 -9.79
CA VAL A 381 5.76 -7.41 -9.68
C VAL A 381 6.33 -6.82 -8.39
N LEU A 382 6.21 -7.53 -7.26
CA LEU A 382 6.80 -7.12 -5.98
C LEU A 382 8.33 -7.02 -6.03
N LEU A 383 9.01 -7.79 -6.89
CA LEU A 383 10.47 -7.74 -7.04
C LEU A 383 10.93 -6.66 -8.02
N LEU A 384 10.20 -6.46 -9.11
CA LEU A 384 10.62 -5.59 -10.21
C LEU A 384 10.11 -4.16 -10.05
N ARG A 385 8.80 -4.00 -9.81
CA ARG A 385 8.10 -2.70 -9.75
C ARG A 385 6.84 -2.80 -8.87
N PRO A 386 6.97 -2.75 -7.53
CA PRO A 386 5.83 -2.83 -6.61
C PRO A 386 4.76 -1.79 -6.88
N GLU A 387 5.13 -0.65 -7.48
CA GLU A 387 4.23 0.45 -7.79
C GLU A 387 3.13 0.05 -8.78
N LEU A 388 3.36 -0.98 -9.60
CA LEU A 388 2.35 -1.48 -10.54
C LEU A 388 1.13 -2.08 -9.82
N LEU A 389 1.28 -2.60 -8.60
CA LEU A 389 0.15 -3.12 -7.82
C LEU A 389 -0.82 -2.02 -7.36
N ASN A 390 -0.36 -0.76 -7.33
CA ASN A 390 -1.23 0.39 -7.03
C ASN A 390 -2.17 0.72 -8.20
N ASN A 391 -1.88 0.22 -9.40
CA ASN A 391 -2.73 0.41 -10.56
C ASN A 391 -3.77 -0.73 -10.63
N ILE A 392 -5.05 -0.41 -10.39
CA ILE A 392 -6.14 -1.40 -10.45
C ILE A 392 -6.20 -2.10 -11.80
N LEU A 393 -6.03 -1.37 -12.91
CA LEU A 393 -6.12 -1.95 -14.24
C LEU A 393 -5.01 -2.98 -14.46
N PHE A 394 -3.82 -2.71 -13.92
CA PHE A 394 -2.73 -3.67 -13.91
C PHE A 394 -3.05 -4.90 -13.04
N SER A 395 -3.53 -4.70 -11.81
CA SER A 395 -3.88 -5.81 -10.90
C SER A 395 -5.01 -6.69 -11.45
N VAL A 396 -6.06 -6.09 -12.02
CA VAL A 396 -7.16 -6.81 -12.69
C VAL A 396 -6.67 -7.48 -13.97
N GLY A 397 -5.85 -6.78 -14.77
CA GLY A 397 -5.25 -7.31 -15.98
C GLY A 397 -4.32 -8.50 -15.72
N LEU A 398 -3.56 -8.46 -14.63
CA LEU A 398 -2.71 -9.56 -14.17
C LEU A 398 -3.54 -10.80 -13.87
N VAL A 399 -4.63 -10.66 -13.09
CA VAL A 399 -5.50 -11.77 -12.73
C VAL A 399 -6.23 -12.32 -13.97
N GLY A 400 -6.83 -11.44 -14.77
CA GLY A 400 -7.50 -11.82 -16.02
C GLY A 400 -6.55 -12.52 -16.98
N GLY A 401 -5.33 -12.00 -17.13
CA GLY A 401 -4.26 -12.60 -17.92
C GLY A 401 -3.87 -13.99 -17.44
N VAL A 402 -3.74 -14.19 -16.12
CA VAL A 402 -3.45 -15.52 -15.55
C VAL A 402 -4.59 -16.51 -15.81
N ILE A 403 -5.85 -16.09 -15.68
CA ILE A 403 -7.01 -16.95 -15.97
C ILE A 403 -7.02 -17.36 -17.44
N VAL A 404 -6.85 -16.40 -18.36
CA VAL A 404 -6.82 -16.65 -19.82
C VAL A 404 -5.63 -17.55 -20.19
N LEU A 405 -4.45 -17.29 -19.64
CA LEU A 405 -3.26 -18.10 -19.88
C LEU A 405 -3.46 -19.54 -19.40
N THR A 406 -3.99 -19.71 -18.18
CA THR A 406 -4.29 -21.04 -17.64
C THR A 406 -5.31 -21.77 -18.52
N ALA A 407 -6.39 -21.10 -18.92
CA ALA A 407 -7.39 -21.68 -19.82
C ALA A 407 -6.77 -22.10 -21.16
N GLY A 408 -5.90 -21.27 -21.73
CA GLY A 408 -5.14 -21.59 -22.95
C GLY A 408 -4.27 -22.84 -22.80
N ILE A 409 -3.48 -22.92 -21.72
CA ILE A 409 -2.62 -24.08 -21.42
C ILE A 409 -3.47 -25.36 -21.28
N VAL A 410 -4.58 -25.29 -20.54
CA VAL A 410 -5.48 -26.44 -20.32
C VAL A 410 -6.13 -26.89 -21.63
N VAL A 411 -6.60 -25.96 -22.47
CA VAL A 411 -7.23 -26.28 -23.76
C VAL A 411 -6.22 -26.88 -24.73
N ILE A 412 -5.00 -26.35 -24.82
CA ILE A 412 -3.94 -26.90 -25.67
C ILE A 412 -3.53 -28.28 -25.18
N GLY A 413 -3.33 -28.45 -23.86
CA GLY A 413 -2.97 -29.73 -23.26
C GLY A 413 -4.02 -30.84 -23.50
N ARG A 414 -5.31 -30.48 -23.52
CA ARG A 414 -6.40 -31.41 -23.85
C ARG A 414 -6.54 -31.73 -25.34
N ARG A 415 -5.97 -30.93 -26.23
CA ARG A 415 -5.98 -31.19 -27.69
C ARG A 415 -4.77 -32.03 -28.16
N GLY A 416 -3.71 -32.10 -27.35
CA GLY A 416 -2.49 -32.85 -27.65
C GLY A 416 -2.37 -34.21 -26.93
N ALA A 417 -3.33 -34.54 -26.06
CA ALA A 417 -3.49 -35.86 -25.43
C ALA A 417 -4.68 -36.57 -26.08
#